data_AF-A0A7Y2X6T3-F1
#
_entry.id   AF-A0A7Y2X6T3-F1
#
_cell.length_a   1.000
_cell.length_b   1.000
_cell.length_c   1.000
_cell.angle_alpha   90.00
_cell.angle_beta   90.00
_cell.angle_gamma   90.00
#
_symmetry.space_group_name_H-M   'P 1'
#
loop_
_entity.id
_entity.type
_entity.pdbx_description
1 polymer ?
#
loop_
_entity_poly.entity_id
_entity_poly.type
_entity_poly.pdbx_seq_one_letter_code
_entity_poly.pdbx_strand_id
1 'polypeptide(L)' 'MLELNCVRCHNDDKAKGGLRMHTFDALIEGGDIEEAVVPGDPTASEMLVRLHLRTIDEGVMPQKGRALEPEEVATLEA' A
#
# COMPACT_ATOMS: atom_id res chain seq x y z
N MET A 1 -11.44 5.40 2.89
CA MET A 1 -10.57 5.02 1.76
C MET A 1 -9.50 4.03 2.21
N LEU A 2 -8.58 4.43 3.09
CA LEU A 2 -7.47 3.58 3.56
C LEU A 2 -7.93 2.28 4.26
N GLU A 3 -8.92 2.36 5.16
CA GLU A 3 -9.39 1.19 5.90
C GLU A 3 -9.94 0.08 4.99
N LEU A 4 -10.75 0.48 4.00
CA LEU A 4 -11.43 -0.44 3.09
C LEU A 4 -10.49 -1.03 2.04
N ASN A 5 -9.53 -0.22 1.56
CA ASN A 5 -8.66 -0.58 0.43
C ASN A 5 -7.32 -1.18 0.87
N CYS A 6 -6.82 -0.81 2.05
CA CYS A 6 -5.48 -1.18 2.53
C CYS A 6 -5.56 -2.02 3.82
N VAL A 7 -6.13 -1.47 4.89
CA VAL A 7 -6.08 -2.06 6.25
C VAL A 7 -6.79 -3.41 6.32
N ARG A 8 -7.83 -3.65 5.50
CA ARG A 8 -8.50 -4.97 5.43
C ARG A 8 -7.55 -6.15 5.15
N CYS A 9 -6.44 -5.92 4.44
CA CYS A 9 -5.47 -6.95 4.07
C CYS A 9 -4.06 -6.73 4.64
N HIS A 10 -3.81 -5.56 5.23
CA HIS A 10 -2.54 -5.15 5.83
C HIS A 10 -2.82 -4.65 7.25
N ASN A 11 -3.27 -5.55 8.13
CA ASN A 11 -3.51 -5.30 9.55
C ASN A 11 -2.77 -6.34 10.39
N ASP A 12 -2.97 -6.30 11.71
CA ASP A 12 -2.26 -7.20 12.62
C ASP A 12 -2.64 -8.68 12.42
N ASP A 13 -3.93 -8.97 12.24
CA ASP A 13 -4.43 -10.33 12.00
C ASP A 13 -4.03 -10.87 10.61
N LYS A 14 -3.83 -9.96 9.64
CA LYS A 14 -3.57 -10.27 8.25
C LYS A 14 -2.57 -9.27 7.67
N ALA A 15 -1.31 -9.70 7.59
CA ALA A 15 -0.20 -8.93 7.06
C ALA A 15 0.28 -9.52 5.71
N LYS A 16 -0.42 -9.22 4.62
CA LYS A 16 0.04 -9.65 3.29
C LYS A 16 1.33 -8.92 2.91
N GLY A 17 2.33 -9.69 2.44
CA GLY A 17 3.65 -9.13 2.11
C GLY A 17 4.37 -8.57 3.35
N GLY A 18 4.08 -9.10 4.54
CA GLY A 18 4.62 -8.63 5.82
C GLY A 18 4.10 -7.26 6.30
N LEU A 19 3.51 -6.46 5.40
CA LEU A 19 3.12 -5.08 5.68
C LEU A 19 1.89 -4.97 6.58
N ARG A 20 2.00 -4.14 7.62
CA ARG A 20 0.92 -3.78 8.53
C ARG A 20 0.68 -2.27 8.49
N MET A 21 -0.57 -1.85 8.30
CA MET A 21 -0.96 -0.44 8.16
C MET A 21 -1.97 0.01 9.22
N HIS A 22 -2.17 -0.79 10.27
CA HIS A 22 -3.14 -0.51 11.34
C HIS A 22 -2.61 0.49 12.38
N THR A 23 -1.29 0.73 12.40
CA THR A 23 -0.62 1.79 13.17
C THR A 23 0.42 2.48 12.31
N PHE A 24 0.78 3.70 12.69
CA PHE A 24 1.82 4.47 11.99
C PHE A 24 3.20 3.79 12.12
N ASP A 25 3.57 3.34 13.32
CA ASP A 25 4.87 2.72 13.54
C ASP A 25 5.05 1.45 12.70
N ALA A 26 4.02 0.61 12.61
CA ALA A 26 4.07 -0.60 11.80
C ALA A 26 4.08 -0.31 10.28
N LEU A 27 3.45 0.80 9.86
CA LEU A 27 3.51 1.24 8.47
C LEU A 27 4.94 1.65 8.07
N ILE A 28 5.64 2.33 8.98
CA ILE A 28 7.03 2.78 8.77
C ILE A 28 8.03 1.64 8.92
N GLU A 29 7.75 0.65 9.77
CA GLU A 29 8.55 -0.59 9.85
C GLU A 29 8.56 -1.36 8.52
N GLY A 30 7.48 -1.24 7.74
CA GLY A 30 7.33 -1.89 6.44
C GLY A 30 6.88 -3.35 6.57
N GLY A 31 7.33 -4.19 5.66
CA GLY A 31 6.98 -5.61 5.63
C GLY A 31 8.11 -6.45 5.06
N ASP A 32 7.79 -7.33 4.12
CA ASP A 32 8.82 -8.06 3.36
C ASP A 32 9.71 -7.10 2.54
N ILE A 33 9.22 -5.87 2.32
CA ILE A 33 9.95 -4.74 1.76
C ILE A 33 9.95 -3.65 2.83
N GLU A 34 11.14 -3.19 3.22
CA GLU A 34 11.34 -2.18 4.26
C GLU A 34 10.83 -0.82 3.80
N GLU A 35 11.09 -0.44 2.54
CA GLU A 35 10.69 0.82 1.94
C GLU A 35 9.21 0.85 1.47
N ALA A 36 8.31 0.21 2.22
CA ALA A 36 6.88 0.22 1.92
C ALA A 36 6.32 1.65 1.83
N VAL A 37 6.72 2.51 2.77
CA VAL A 37 6.47 3.95 2.75
C VAL A 37 7.75 4.69 3.13
N VAL A 38 8.17 5.61 2.28
CA VAL A 38 9.34 6.48 2.49
C VAL A 38 8.84 7.90 2.82
N PRO A 39 8.91 8.33 4.09
CA PRO A 39 8.45 9.66 4.47
C PRO A 39 9.19 10.77 3.71
N GLY A 40 8.42 11.66 3.07
CA GLY A 40 8.98 12.77 2.28
C GLY A 40 9.37 12.40 0.84
N ASP A 41 9.31 11.13 0.46
CA ASP A 41 9.49 10.68 -0.94
C ASP A 41 8.44 9.61 -1.30
N PRO A 42 7.21 10.03 -1.64
CA PRO A 42 6.15 9.11 -2.05
C PRO A 42 6.58 8.26 -3.26
N THR A 43 7.36 8.82 -4.19
CA THR A 43 7.79 8.10 -5.40
C THR A 43 8.80 6.98 -5.13
N ALA A 44 9.55 7.07 -4.03
CA ALA A 44 10.41 5.99 -3.54
C ALA A 44 9.66 4.92 -2.73
N SER A 45 8.38 5.13 -2.43
CA SER A 45 7.57 4.19 -1.64
C SER A 45 7.07 3.04 -2.49
N GLU A 46 7.44 1.81 -2.13
CA GLU A 46 7.00 0.59 -2.83
C GLU A 46 5.46 0.48 -2.88
N MET A 47 4.76 0.99 -1.86
CA MET A 47 3.30 1.04 -1.86
C MET A 47 2.75 1.76 -3.11
N LEU A 48 3.32 2.90 -3.50
CA LEU A 48 2.86 3.66 -4.66
C LEU A 48 3.24 3.00 -5.97
N VAL A 49 4.43 2.40 -6.04
CA VAL A 49 4.83 1.57 -7.20
C VAL A 49 3.78 0.50 -7.49
N ARG A 50 3.32 -0.21 -6.46
CA ARG A 50 2.32 -1.28 -6.61
C ARG A 50 0.93 -0.81 -7.00
N LEU A 51 0.56 0.44 -6.68
CA LEU A 51 -0.72 1.04 -7.09
C LEU A 51 -0.73 1.43 -8.57
N HIS A 52 0.45 1.69 -9.16
CA HIS A 52 0.60 2.05 -10.58
C HIS A 52 0.80 0.85 -11.52
N LEU A 53 0.94 -0.35 -10.97
CA LEU A 53 1.00 -1.58 -11.75
C LEU A 53 -0.33 -1.86 -12.46
N ARG A 54 -0.28 -2.49 -13.63
CA ARG A 54 -1.52 -2.91 -14.31
C ARG A 54 -2.14 -4.04 -13.51
N THR A 55 -3.45 -4.20 -13.62
CA THR A 55 -4.20 -5.25 -12.89
C THR A 55 -3.78 -6.68 -13.23
N ILE A 56 -3.03 -6.88 -14.32
CA ILE A 56 -2.47 -8.17 -14.74
C ILE A 56 -1.05 -8.42 -14.24
N ASP A 57 -0.39 -7.38 -13.73
CA ASP A 57 1.01 -7.45 -13.31
C ASP A 57 1.09 -8.08 -11.91
N GLU A 58 2.16 -8.85 -11.69
CA GLU A 58 2.41 -9.44 -10.39
C GLU A 58 2.68 -8.35 -9.34
N GLY A 59 2.13 -8.53 -8.14
CA GLY A 59 2.34 -7.58 -7.04
C GLY A 59 1.44 -6.35 -7.05
N VAL A 60 0.61 -6.17 -8.09
CA VAL A 60 -0.37 -5.07 -8.15
C VAL A 60 -1.27 -5.03 -6.92
N MET A 61 -1.51 -3.81 -6.43
CA MET A 61 -2.40 -3.57 -5.30
C MET A 61 -3.59 -2.69 -5.70
N PRO A 62 -4.79 -2.97 -5.17
CA PRO A 62 -5.13 -4.13 -4.35
C PRO A 62 -5.27 -5.43 -5.17
N GLN A 63 -4.74 -6.55 -4.67
CA GLN A 63 -4.86 -7.88 -5.32
C GLN A 63 -6.30 -8.41 -5.43
N LYS A 64 -7.19 -7.93 -4.56
CA LYS A 64 -8.61 -8.28 -4.52
C LYS A 64 -9.40 -7.03 -4.19
N GLY A 65 -10.51 -6.81 -4.90
CA GLY A 65 -11.31 -5.60 -4.77
C GLY A 65 -11.19 -4.75 -6.03
N ARG A 66 -11.68 -3.50 -5.96
CA ARG A 66 -11.52 -2.56 -7.07
C ARG A 66 -10.12 -1.95 -7.03
N ALA A 67 -9.55 -1.70 -8.19
CA ALA A 67 -8.42 -0.77 -8.30
C ALA A 67 -8.85 0.63 -7.82
N LEU A 68 -7.93 1.36 -7.22
CA LEU A 68 -8.17 2.75 -6.86
C LEU A 68 -8.33 3.58 -8.14
N GLU A 69 -9.20 4.59 -8.10
CA GLU A 69 -9.26 5.57 -9.18
C GLU A 69 -8.01 6.46 -9.15
N PRO A 70 -7.60 7.03 -10.30
CA PRO A 70 -6.45 7.93 -10.36
C PRO A 70 -6.51 9.07 -9.34
N GLU A 71 -7.70 9.61 -9.07
CA GLU A 71 -7.90 10.67 -8.07
C GLU A 71 -7.64 10.19 -6.64
N GLU A 72 -7.96 8.93 -6.30
CA GLU A 72 -7.66 8.36 -4.98
C GLU A 72 -6.16 8.10 -4.83
N VAL A 73 -5.49 7.63 -5.88
CA VAL A 73 -4.03 7.44 -5.88
C VAL A 73 -3.32 8.78 -5.72
N ALA A 74 -3.78 9.83 -6.40
CA ALA A 74 -3.21 11.17 -6.29
C ALA A 74 -3.25 11.74 -4.86
N THR A 75 -4.23 11.35 -4.03
CA THR A 75 -4.27 11.78 -2.62
C THR A 75 -3.18 11.15 -1.74
N LEU A 76 -2.54 10.08 -2.22
CA LEU A 76 -1.43 9.40 -1.55
C LEU A 76 -0.05 9.92 -2.00
N GLU A 77 -0.02 10.70 -3.09
CA GLU A 77 1.20 11.28 -3.67
C GLU A 77 1.47 12.73 -3.21
N ALA A 78 0.47 13.36 -2.58
CA ALA A 78 0.49 14.75 -2.11
C ALA A 78 1.07 14.88 -0.69
#